data_AF-A0A6C0B8Y3-F1
#
_entry.id   AF-A0A6C0B8Y3-F1
#
_cell.length_a   1.000
_cell.length_b   1.000
_cell.length_c   1.000
_cell.angle_alpha   90.00
_cell.angle_beta   90.00
_cell.angle_gamma   90.00
#
_symmetry.space_group_name_H-M   'P 1'
#
loop_
_entity.id
_entity.type
_entity.pdbx_description
1 polymer ?
#
loop_
_entity_poly.entity_id
_entity_poly.type
_entity_poly.pdbx_seq_one_letter_code
_entity_poly.pdbx_strand_id
1 'polypeptide(L)' 'MELALNLPSNIQMERKKFQKMVFIANALDQGWSVKKSQDSYIFTKKHEGRREIFQENYLENFIVHNATSTDFFSK' A
#
# COMPACT_ATOMS: atom_id res chain seq x y z
N MET A 1 3.14 -9.57 -23.79
CA MET A 1 2.97 -8.14 -24.10
C MET A 1 3.91 -7.41 -23.16
N GLU A 2 5.09 -7.00 -23.64
CA GLU A 2 5.95 -6.13 -22.85
C GLU A 2 5.34 -4.74 -22.83
N LEU A 3 4.96 -4.27 -21.64
CA LEU A 3 4.66 -2.87 -21.43
C LEU A 3 6.00 -2.14 -21.39
N ALA A 4 6.44 -1.62 -22.53
CA ALA A 4 7.55 -0.67 -22.59
C ALA A 4 7.09 0.65 -21.94
N LEU A 5 7.22 0.73 -20.62
CA LEU A 5 6.92 1.94 -19.86
C LEU A 5 8.08 2.92 -20.06
N ASN A 6 7.93 3.85 -21.01
CA ASN A 6 8.81 5.01 -21.15
C ASN A 6 8.55 5.99 -20.00
N LEU A 7 9.10 5.66 -18.82
CA LEU A 7 9.00 6.50 -17.62
C LEU A 7 10.14 7.52 -17.60
N PRO A 8 9.87 8.77 -17.18
CA PRO A 8 10.93 9.73 -16.95
C PRO A 8 11.84 9.24 -15.81
N SER A 9 13.12 9.59 -15.89
CA SER A 9 14.12 9.28 -14.85
C SER A 9 13.75 9.85 -13.48
N ASN A 10 12.98 10.94 -13.45
CA ASN A 10 12.44 11.55 -12.25
C ASN A 10 10.90 11.50 -12.29
N ILE A 11 10.30 10.75 -11.36
CA ILE A 11 8.85 10.69 -11.18
C ILE A 11 8.49 11.54 -9.96
N GLN A 12 7.81 12.66 -10.18
CA GLN A 12 7.15 13.37 -9.09
C GLN A 12 5.84 12.66 -8.74
N MET A 13 5.72 12.22 -7.49
CA MET A 13 4.53 11.54 -6.99
C MET A 13 4.10 12.14 -5.66
N GLU A 14 2.79 12.25 -5.46
CA GLU A 14 2.25 12.65 -4.17
C GLU A 14 2.65 11.64 -3.07
N ARG A 15 3.16 12.16 -1.95
CA ARG A 15 3.62 11.35 -0.81
C ARG A 15 2.58 10.33 -0.35
N LYS A 16 1.30 10.73 -0.27
CA LYS A 16 0.20 9.84 0.15
C LYS A 16 0.04 8.64 -0.78
N LYS A 17 0.11 8.89 -2.10
CA LYS A 17 0.04 7.83 -3.11
C LYS A 17 1.23 6.87 -2.98
N PHE A 18 2.43 7.40 -2.77
CA PHE A 18 3.62 6.57 -2.56
C PHE A 18 3.52 5.69 -1.30
N GLN A 19 3.11 6.28 -0.18
CA GLN A 19 2.93 5.54 1.08
C GLN A 19 1.87 4.44 0.97
N LYS A 20 0.76 4.69 0.25
CA LYS A 20 -0.25 3.67 -0.06
C LYS A 20 0.35 2.50 -0.85
N MET A 21 1.18 2.78 -1.85
CA MET A 21 1.86 1.72 -2.63
C MET A 21 2.80 0.89 -1.74
N VAL A 22 3.60 1.55 -0.90
CA VAL A 22 4.51 0.86 0.04
C VAL A 22 3.73 -0.02 1.02
N PHE A 23 2.63 0.47 1.58
CA PHE A 23 1.80 -0.31 2.50
C PHE A 23 1.21 -1.56 1.85
N ILE A 24 0.68 -1.43 0.63
CA ILE A 24 0.16 -2.58 -0.13
C ILE A 24 1.29 -3.56 -0.44
N ALA A 25 2.45 -3.08 -0.89
CA ALA A 25 3.61 -3.93 -1.19
C ALA A 25 4.04 -4.74 0.05
N ASN A 26 4.19 -4.09 1.20
CA ASN A 26 4.56 -4.75 2.45
C ASN A 26 3.55 -5.83 2.88
N ALA A 27 2.25 -5.57 2.70
CA ALA A 27 1.24 -6.57 3.01
C ALA A 27 1.34 -7.80 2.09
N LEU A 28 1.59 -7.58 0.80
CA LEU A 28 1.81 -8.66 -0.16
C LEU A 28 3.04 -9.49 0.21
N ASP A 29 4.16 -8.86 0.58
CA ASP A 29 5.39 -9.54 1.02
C ASP A 29 5.17 -10.38 2.30
N GLN A 30 4.24 -9.96 3.16
CA GLN A 30 3.83 -10.71 4.36
C GLN A 30 2.76 -11.78 4.10
N GLY A 31 2.44 -12.07 2.83
CA GLY A 31 1.51 -13.12 2.43
C GLY A 31 0.03 -12.74 2.54
N TRP A 32 -0.30 -11.45 2.61
CA TRP A 32 -1.67 -10.99 2.45
C TRP A 32 -2.06 -10.97 0.97
N SER A 33 -3.34 -11.21 0.69
CA SER A 33 -3.99 -10.87 -0.57
C SER A 33 -4.71 -9.54 -0.42
N VAL A 34 -4.52 -8.62 -1.38
CA VAL A 34 -5.16 -7.29 -1.37
C VAL A 34 -6.10 -7.16 -2.57
N LYS A 35 -7.37 -6.84 -2.32
CA LYS A 35 -8.38 -6.57 -3.35
C LYS A 35 -8.88 -5.14 -3.22
N LYS A 36 -8.73 -4.32 -4.27
CA LYS A 36 -9.43 -3.03 -4.35
C LYS A 36 -10.90 -3.28 -4.67
N SER A 37 -11.79 -2.61 -3.94
CA SER A 37 -13.24 -2.67 -4.14
C SER A 37 -13.84 -1.28 -3.91
N GLN A 38 -14.23 -0.61 -4.99
CA GLN A 38 -14.73 0.77 -4.94
C GLN A 38 -13.75 1.66 -4.15
N ASP A 39 -14.20 2.25 -3.04
CA ASP A 39 -13.45 3.15 -2.17
C ASP A 39 -12.82 2.42 -0.98
N SER A 40 -12.48 1.14 -1.14
CA SER A 40 -11.89 0.32 -0.09
C SER A 40 -10.87 -0.69 -0.60
N TYR A 41 -10.03 -1.16 0.31
CA TYR A 41 -9.10 -2.26 0.11
C TYR A 41 -9.40 -3.37 1.12
N ILE A 42 -9.51 -4.60 0.61
CA ILE A 42 -9.78 -5.80 1.40
C ILE A 42 -8.49 -6.60 1.48
N PHE A 43 -7.94 -6.73 2.68
CA PHE A 43 -6.75 -7.51 2.98
C PHE A 43 -7.20 -8.86 3.54
N THR A 44 -6.69 -9.97 3.00
CA THR A 44 -7.03 -11.31 3.46
C THR A 44 -5.77 -12.16 3.62
N LYS A 45 -5.60 -12.83 4.77
CA LYS A 45 -4.48 -13.74 5.03
C LYS A 45 -5.03 -15.15 5.26
N LYS A 46 -5.05 -15.93 4.18
CA LYS A 46 -5.79 -17.22 4.11
C LYS A 46 -5.36 -18.23 5.18
N HIS A 47 -4.07 -18.30 5.48
CA HIS A 47 -3.51 -19.27 6.43
C HIS A 47 -3.76 -18.87 7.91
N GLU A 48 -4.18 -17.64 8.19
CA GLU A 48 -4.52 -17.16 9.54
C GLU A 48 -6.02 -16.90 9.71
N GLY A 49 -6.83 -17.06 8.67
CA GLY A 49 -8.27 -16.75 8.68
C GLY A 49 -8.58 -15.26 8.89
N ARG A 50 -7.60 -14.36 8.70
CA ARG A 50 -7.76 -12.92 8.95
C ARG A 50 -8.27 -12.19 7.71
N ARG A 51 -9.19 -11.24 7.94
CA ARG A 51 -9.73 -10.34 6.91
C ARG A 51 -9.91 -8.94 7.49
N GLU A 52 -9.32 -7.96 6.83
CA GLU A 52 -9.38 -6.55 7.21
C GLU A 52 -9.89 -5.73 6.03
N ILE A 53 -10.75 -4.74 6.30
CA ILE A 53 -11.31 -3.84 5.29
C ILE A 53 -10.91 -2.43 5.67
N PHE A 54 -10.16 -1.78 4.80
CA PHE A 54 -9.76 -0.39 4.97
C PHE A 54 -10.47 0.46 3.93
N GLN A 55 -11.25 1.46 4.36
CA GLN A 55 -11.70 2.50 3.44
C GLN A 55 -10.48 3.27 2.92
N GLU A 56 -10.50 3.72 1.66
CA GLU A 56 -9.36 4.35 1.00
C GLU A 56 -8.92 5.62 1.75
N ASN A 57 -9.86 6.43 2.22
CA ASN A 57 -9.61 7.60 3.07
C ASN A 57 -9.04 7.23 4.46
N TYR A 58 -9.54 6.16 5.08
CA TYR A 58 -9.07 5.69 6.37
C TYR A 58 -7.67 5.10 6.24
N LEU A 59 -7.39 4.36 5.16
CA LEU A 59 -6.08 3.81 4.86
C LEU A 59 -5.06 4.94 4.68
N GLU A 60 -5.43 5.99 3.93
CA GLU A 60 -4.60 7.18 3.77
C GLU A 60 -4.29 7.85 5.11
N ASN A 61 -5.30 8.04 5.96
CA ASN A 61 -5.10 8.66 7.27
C ASN A 61 -4.31 7.74 8.22
N PHE A 62 -4.60 6.45 8.25
CA PHE A 62 -3.95 5.46 9.09
C PHE A 62 -2.47 5.31 8.73
N ILE A 63 -2.15 5.24 7.43
CA ILE A 63 -0.77 5.20 6.96
C ILE A 63 -0.05 6.49 7.33
N VAL A 64 -0.67 7.67 7.17
CA VAL A 64 -0.05 8.94 7.58
C VAL A 64 0.22 8.97 9.09
N HIS A 65 -0.71 8.51 9.92
CA HIS A 65 -0.57 8.51 11.39
C HIS A 65 0.39 7.43 11.92
N ASN A 66 0.59 6.31 11.22
CA ASN A 66 1.49 5.24 11.65
C ASN A 66 2.87 5.31 10.98
N ALA A 67 2.99 5.95 9.82
CA ALA A 67 4.28 6.20 9.16
C ALA A 67 5.13 7.24 9.90
N THR A 68 4.56 7.98 10.86
CA THR A 68 5.33 8.90 11.73
C THR A 68 6.09 8.18 12.85
N SER A 69 5.91 6.87 13.04
CA SER A 69 6.56 6.11 14.13
C SER A 69 7.71 5.20 13.70
N THR A 70 8.19 5.28 12.45
CA THR A 70 9.24 4.35 12.03
C THR A 70 10.23 4.96 11.03
N ASP A 71 11.47 5.03 11.51
CA ASP A 71 12.76 4.94 10.82
C ASP A 71 12.81 3.94 9.64
N PHE A 72 11.98 4.10 8.61
CA PHE A 72 11.98 3.21 7.44
C PHE A 72 12.91 3.65 6.31
N PHE A 73 13.55 4.82 6.41
CA PHE A 73 14.54 5.31 5.42
C PHE A 73 15.90 5.67 6.03
N SER A 74 16.14 5.35 7.31
CA SER A 74 17.40 5.57 8.01
C SER A 74 18.19 4.25 8.14
N LYS A 75 18.58 3.68 6.99
CA LYS A 75 19.78 2.83 6.91
C LYS A 75 20.30 2.76 5.48
#